data_AF-A0A258LF83-F1
#
_entry.id   AF-A0A258LF83-F1
#
_cell.length_a   1.000
_cell.length_b   1.000
_cell.length_c   1.000
_cell.angle_alpha   90.00
_cell.angle_beta   90.00
_cell.angle_gamma   90.00
#
_symmetry.space_group_name_H-M   'P 1'
#
loop_
_entity.id
_entity.type
_entity.pdbx_description
1 polymer ?
#
loop_
_entity_poly.entity_id
_entity_poly.type
_entity_poly.pdbx_seq_one_letter_code
_entity_poly.pdbx_strand_id
1 'polypeptide(L)'
;MLLAPGSEMITRDRLMNTRWVWAELHKPSLTKSFYFGADGLIKVWLSDNEKSWAIDNGIVKIYNNAGAVMWAFEIVLCLDGRLTMISKSPRHSPWETYYCLTEYAAEAGAQTADADFVPEDGGGGGGNEGVRLVIWDLDDTFWQGTISEGEVSINDDHVALILALTNRGIINSIC
;
A
#
# COMPACT_ATOMS: atom_id res chain seq x y z
N MET A 1 10.44 20.19 -4.47
CA MET A 1 10.30 20.68 -3.09
C MET A 1 10.41 19.45 -2.18
N LEU A 2 11.60 19.22 -1.60
CA LEU A 2 11.87 18.08 -0.72
C LEU A 2 11.39 18.45 0.69
N LEU A 3 10.41 17.71 1.24
CA LEU A 3 10.06 17.78 2.65
C LEU A 3 10.62 16.54 3.36
N ALA A 4 11.42 16.76 4.40
CA ALA A 4 11.67 15.84 5.50
C ALA A 4 11.49 16.64 6.80
N PRO A 5 11.10 16.05 7.96
CA PRO A 5 10.93 14.64 8.30
C PRO A 5 9.45 14.25 8.57
N GLY A 6 9.14 12.96 8.49
CA GLY A 6 7.78 12.38 8.51
C GLY A 6 6.90 12.61 9.76
N SER A 7 7.33 13.41 10.74
CA SER A 7 6.58 13.69 11.98
C SER A 7 5.37 14.59 11.79
N GLU A 8 5.35 15.43 10.75
CA GLU A 8 4.24 16.40 10.53
C GLU A 8 3.07 15.79 9.75
N MET A 9 3.30 14.69 9.03
CA MET A 9 2.28 14.06 8.18
C MET A 9 1.34 13.11 8.92
N ILE A 10 1.78 12.54 10.05
CA ILE A 10 1.01 11.61 10.86
C ILE A 10 0.54 12.33 12.13
N THR A 11 -0.68 12.86 12.09
CA THR A 11 -1.33 13.42 13.27
C THR A 11 -2.36 12.45 13.84
N ARG A 12 -2.59 12.53 15.15
CA ARG A 12 -3.65 11.75 15.81
C ARG A 12 -5.01 12.04 15.15
N ASP A 13 -5.25 13.31 14.80
CA ASP A 13 -6.48 13.75 14.14
C ASP A 13 -6.67 13.06 12.77
N ARG A 14 -5.64 13.11 11.91
CA ARG A 14 -5.67 12.42 10.60
C ARG A 14 -5.91 10.93 10.74
N LEU A 15 -5.26 10.27 11.70
CA LEU A 15 -5.44 8.83 11.95
C LEU A 15 -6.89 8.50 12.32
N MET A 16 -7.51 9.31 13.20
CA MET A 16 -8.87 9.07 13.69
C MET A 16 -9.96 9.42 12.66
N ASN A 17 -9.72 10.45 11.84
CA ASN A 17 -10.68 10.94 10.85
C ASN A 17 -10.54 10.26 9.49
N THR A 18 -9.60 9.33 9.34
CA THR A 18 -9.37 8.61 8.08
C THR A 18 -9.68 7.13 8.24
N ARG A 19 -10.24 6.56 7.18
CA ARG A 19 -10.42 5.11 7.05
C ARG A 19 -9.13 4.50 6.54
N TRP A 20 -8.70 3.38 7.13
CA TRP A 20 -7.44 2.72 6.80
C TRP A 20 -7.66 1.36 6.20
N VAL A 21 -6.78 0.97 5.28
CA VAL A 21 -6.72 -0.38 4.71
C VAL A 21 -5.41 -1.01 5.10
N TRP A 22 -5.51 -2.26 5.54
CA TRP A 22 -4.37 -3.13 5.84
C TRP A 22 -4.09 -4.07 4.67
N ALA A 23 -2.83 -4.23 4.30
CA ALA A 23 -2.40 -5.29 3.38
C ALA A 23 -0.93 -5.64 3.56
N GLU A 24 -0.53 -6.81 3.05
CA GLU A 24 0.88 -7.05 2.70
C GLU A 24 1.26 -6.09 1.57
N LEU A 25 2.46 -5.53 1.62
CA LEU A 25 2.92 -4.48 0.69
C LEU A 25 2.77 -4.88 -0.79
N HIS A 26 2.94 -6.17 -1.09
CA HIS A 26 2.93 -6.69 -2.47
C HIS A 26 1.61 -7.38 -2.87
N LYS A 27 0.61 -7.44 -1.98
CA LYS A 27 -0.67 -8.09 -2.28
C LYS A 27 -1.80 -7.07 -2.34
N PRO A 28 -2.83 -7.29 -3.19
CA PRO A 28 -4.07 -6.54 -3.09
C PRO A 28 -4.63 -6.63 -1.67
N SER A 29 -5.16 -5.53 -1.15
CA SER A 29 -5.91 -5.57 0.09
C SER A 29 -7.20 -6.38 -0.12
N LEU A 30 -7.33 -7.53 0.55
CA LEU A 30 -8.52 -8.40 0.48
C LEU A 30 -9.68 -7.90 1.37
N THR A 31 -9.77 -6.57 1.51
CA THR A 31 -10.82 -5.79 2.19
C THR A 31 -11.26 -6.27 3.58
N LYS A 32 -10.68 -5.64 4.61
CA LYS A 32 -11.44 -5.01 5.72
C LYS A 32 -10.77 -3.69 6.05
N SER A 33 -11.46 -2.58 5.85
CA SER A 33 -10.99 -1.29 6.31
C SER A 33 -11.34 -1.10 7.79
N PHE A 34 -10.59 -0.25 8.48
CA PHE A 34 -10.83 0.02 9.89
C PHE A 34 -10.60 1.50 10.22
N TYR A 35 -10.93 1.87 11.45
CA TYR A 35 -10.71 3.21 11.98
C TYR A 35 -9.95 3.15 13.29
N PHE A 36 -9.15 4.18 13.53
CA PHE A 36 -8.49 4.40 14.80
C PHE A 36 -9.42 5.20 15.74
N GLY A 37 -9.91 4.56 16.80
CA GLY A 37 -10.81 5.19 17.76
C GLY A 37 -10.08 6.13 18.72
N ALA A 38 -10.75 7.20 19.14
CA ALA A 38 -10.21 8.15 20.13
C ALA A 38 -9.90 7.49 21.49
N ASP A 39 -10.60 6.40 21.81
CA ASP A 39 -10.41 5.53 22.97
C ASP A 39 -9.16 4.63 22.87
N GLY A 40 -8.38 4.74 21.80
CA GLY A 40 -7.20 3.92 21.55
C GLY A 40 -7.52 2.53 21.02
N LEU A 41 -8.79 2.23 20.69
CA LEU A 41 -9.20 0.95 20.11
C LEU A 41 -9.31 1.03 18.59
N ILE A 42 -9.02 -0.08 17.91
CA ILE A 42 -9.22 -0.24 16.48
C ILE A 42 -10.68 -0.66 16.25
N LYS A 43 -11.42 0.06 15.41
CA LYS A 43 -12.86 -0.14 15.16
C LYS A 43 -13.08 -0.77 13.78
N VAL A 44 -14.14 -1.58 13.65
CA VAL A 44 -14.52 -2.28 12.39
C VAL A 44 -13.47 -3.31 11.94
N TRP A 45 -12.44 -3.54 12.75
CA TRP A 45 -11.38 -4.51 12.51
C TRP A 45 -11.75 -5.87 13.10
N LEU A 46 -11.89 -6.87 12.24
CA LEU A 46 -12.15 -8.26 12.64
C LEU A 46 -10.83 -9.00 12.86
N SER A 47 -10.06 -8.58 13.86
CA SER A 47 -8.98 -9.38 14.43
C SER A 47 -9.23 -9.67 15.90
N ASP A 48 -8.98 -10.92 16.27
CA ASP A 48 -9.01 -11.35 17.67
C ASP A 48 -7.77 -10.88 18.43
N ASN A 49 -6.68 -10.55 17.74
CA ASN A 49 -5.39 -10.26 18.36
C ASN A 49 -5.03 -8.76 18.35
N GLU A 50 -5.03 -8.08 17.20
CA GLU A 50 -4.70 -6.66 17.06
C GLU A 50 -5.88 -5.77 17.43
N LYS A 51 -5.79 -5.01 18.52
CA LYS A 51 -6.98 -4.41 19.17
C LYS A 51 -6.85 -2.95 19.52
N SER A 52 -5.66 -2.50 19.90
CA SER A 52 -5.44 -1.11 20.30
C SER A 52 -4.27 -0.50 19.55
N TRP A 53 -4.21 0.83 19.58
CA TRP A 53 -3.22 1.61 18.86
C TRP A 53 -2.74 2.79 19.70
N ALA A 54 -1.53 3.24 19.41
CA ALA A 54 -0.99 4.50 19.89
C ALA A 54 -0.07 5.10 18.83
N ILE A 55 0.16 6.40 18.95
CA ILE A 55 1.20 7.09 18.19
C ILE A 55 2.19 7.69 19.18
N ASP A 56 3.47 7.43 18.97
CA ASP A 56 4.57 7.98 19.76
C ASP A 56 5.71 8.35 18.82
N ASN A 57 6.20 9.58 18.92
CA ASN A 57 7.29 10.10 18.08
C ASN A 57 7.06 9.90 16.56
N GLY A 58 5.81 10.05 16.09
CA GLY A 58 5.43 9.86 14.69
C GLY A 58 5.31 8.40 14.26
N ILE A 59 5.57 7.43 15.14
CA ILE A 59 5.45 6.00 14.87
C ILE A 59 4.10 5.53 15.37
N VAL A 60 3.27 5.04 14.44
CA VAL A 60 2.03 4.35 14.79
C VAL A 60 2.35 2.93 15.24
N LYS A 61 1.86 2.56 16.41
CA LYS A 61 2.03 1.24 17.01
C LYS A 61 0.68 0.58 17.18
N ILE A 62 0.61 -0.72 16.89
CA ILE A 62 -0.56 -1.55 17.15
C ILE A 62 -0.20 -2.63 18.14
N TYR A 63 -1.08 -2.81 19.11
CA TYR A 63 -0.88 -3.68 20.25
C TYR A 63 -1.88 -4.83 20.22
N ASN A 64 -1.44 -5.98 20.74
CA ASN A 64 -2.32 -7.11 20.93
C ASN A 64 -3.19 -6.97 22.21
N ASN A 65 -4.07 -7.94 22.45
CA ASN A 65 -4.88 -8.01 23.68
C ASN A 65 -4.07 -8.02 24.98
N ALA A 66 -2.82 -8.50 24.94
CA ALA A 66 -1.93 -8.53 26.10
C ALA A 66 -1.15 -7.22 26.28
N GLY A 67 -1.36 -6.21 25.42
CA GLY A 67 -0.66 -4.93 25.45
C GLY A 67 0.77 -4.96 24.88
N ALA A 68 1.18 -6.06 24.23
CA ALA A 68 2.46 -6.13 23.54
C ALA A 68 2.37 -5.47 22.16
N VAL A 69 3.43 -4.75 21.76
CA VAL A 69 3.54 -4.13 20.43
C VAL A 69 3.66 -5.25 19.40
N MET A 70 2.72 -5.31 18.46
CA MET A 70 2.75 -6.23 17.32
C MET A 70 3.31 -5.56 16.08
N TRP A 71 2.98 -4.28 15.88
CA TRP A 71 3.37 -3.55 14.67
C TRP A 71 3.90 -2.18 15.04
N ALA A 72 4.95 -1.76 14.32
CA ALA A 72 5.54 -0.43 14.41
C ALA A 72 5.73 0.09 12.99
N PHE A 73 4.94 1.08 12.60
CA PHE A 73 4.99 1.64 11.26
C PHE A 73 6.05 2.73 11.18
N GLU A 74 7.27 2.32 10.85
CA GLU A 74 8.48 3.15 10.89
C GLU A 74 8.73 3.90 9.57
N ILE A 75 8.16 3.40 8.47
CA ILE A 75 8.31 4.00 7.14
C ILE A 75 7.01 4.71 6.78
N VAL A 76 7.13 5.93 6.29
CA VAL A 76 5.98 6.79 5.95
C VAL A 76 6.17 7.34 4.54
N LEU A 77 5.18 7.09 3.68
CA LEU A 77 5.13 7.58 2.31
C LEU A 77 3.87 8.42 2.13
N CYS A 78 3.97 9.55 1.43
CA CYS A 78 2.82 10.33 1.00
C CYS A 78 2.96 10.56 -0.49
N LEU A 79 2.08 9.96 -1.28
CA LEU A 79 2.03 10.11 -2.72
C LEU A 79 0.65 10.65 -3.09
N ASP A 80 0.63 11.76 -3.83
CA ASP A 80 -0.60 12.44 -4.26
C ASP A 80 -1.59 12.74 -3.12
N GLY A 81 -1.05 13.13 -1.96
CA GLY A 81 -1.83 13.44 -0.76
C GLY A 81 -2.31 12.22 0.03
N ARG A 82 -2.13 11.01 -0.49
CA ARG A 82 -2.49 9.75 0.16
C ARG A 82 -1.34 9.22 1.01
N LEU A 83 -1.61 9.01 2.28
CA LEU A 83 -0.64 8.52 3.26
C LEU A 83 -0.62 6.98 3.29
N THR A 84 0.59 6.44 3.26
CA THR A 84 0.89 5.00 3.41
C THR A 84 1.96 4.84 4.49
N MET A 85 1.69 4.02 5.48
CA MET A 85 2.63 3.68 6.55
C MET A 85 3.03 2.21 6.40
N ILE A 86 4.30 1.87 6.60
CA ILE A 86 4.82 0.51 6.38
C ILE A 86 5.52 0.00 7.64
N SER A 87 5.19 -1.23 8.05
CA SER A 87 5.79 -1.97 9.14
C SER A 87 6.37 -3.28 8.61
N LYS A 88 7.55 -3.67 9.11
CA LYS A 88 8.04 -5.05 8.94
C LYS A 88 7.18 -6.00 9.76
N SER A 89 6.98 -7.22 9.28
CA SER A 89 6.32 -8.28 10.03
C SER A 89 7.14 -8.62 11.29
N PRO A 90 6.52 -8.66 12.49
CA PRO A 90 7.19 -9.13 13.70
C PRO A 90 7.42 -10.64 13.69
N ARG A 91 6.68 -11.39 12.86
CA ARG A 91 6.81 -12.83 12.75
C ARG A 91 8.07 -13.15 11.95
N HIS A 92 8.90 -14.04 12.51
CA HIS A 92 10.11 -14.54 11.84
C HIS A 92 9.71 -15.24 10.54
N SER A 93 9.84 -14.52 9.43
CA SER A 93 9.66 -15.04 8.10
C SER A 93 11.04 -15.09 7.44
N PRO A 94 11.40 -16.17 6.74
CA PRO A 94 12.62 -16.22 5.93
C PRO A 94 12.61 -15.17 4.82
N TRP A 95 11.44 -14.61 4.50
CA TRP A 95 11.23 -13.53 3.56
C TRP A 95 10.92 -12.25 4.36
N GLU A 96 11.58 -11.14 4.05
CA GLU A 96 11.24 -9.86 4.66
C GLU A 96 9.83 -9.42 4.23
N THR A 97 8.81 -9.80 5.00
CA THR A 97 7.42 -9.45 4.72
C THR A 97 7.10 -8.10 5.34
N TYR A 98 6.61 -7.18 4.53
CA TYR A 98 6.18 -5.86 4.94
C TYR A 98 4.67 -5.73 4.83
N TYR A 99 4.07 -5.00 5.76
CA TYR A 99 2.65 -4.69 5.80
C TYR A 99 2.46 -3.19 5.75
N CYS A 100 1.43 -2.75 5.03
CA CYS A 100 1.11 -1.36 4.87
C CYS A 100 -0.28 -1.02 5.43
N LEU A 101 -0.36 0.20 5.99
CA LEU A 101 -1.59 0.91 6.30
C LEU A 101 -1.71 2.06 5.31
N THR A 102 -2.72 1.99 4.46
CA THR A 102 -2.95 3.01 3.44
C THR A 102 -4.28 3.70 3.69
N GLU A 103 -4.31 5.02 3.57
CA GLU A 103 -5.59 5.76 3.60
C GLU A 103 -6.54 5.20 2.54
N TYR A 104 -7.78 4.96 2.93
CA TYR A 104 -8.80 4.50 2.01
C TYR A 104 -9.27 5.67 1.13
N ALA A 105 -8.99 5.59 -0.16
CA ALA A 105 -9.72 6.38 -1.14
C ALA A 105 -10.99 5.60 -1.47
N ALA A 106 -12.16 6.17 -1.16
CA ALA A 106 -13.38 5.67 -1.78
C ALA A 106 -13.22 5.93 -3.27
N GLU A 107 -13.05 4.88 -4.07
CA GLU A 107 -13.13 5.05 -5.52
C GLU A 107 -14.50 5.65 -5.83
N ALA A 108 -14.51 6.74 -6.60
CA ALA A 108 -15.74 7.34 -7.10
C ALA A 108 -16.45 6.31 -7.99
N GLY A 109 -17.28 5.45 -7.36
CA GLY A 109 -17.97 4.34 -8.01
C GLY A 109 -18.11 3.04 -7.20
N ALA A 110 -17.49 2.90 -6.02
CA ALA A 110 -17.63 1.66 -5.24
C ALA A 110 -18.93 1.64 -4.42
N GLN A 111 -19.95 0.96 -4.94
CA GLN A 111 -21.19 0.61 -4.24
C GLN A 111 -20.88 -0.08 -2.89
N THR A 112 -21.57 0.36 -1.84
CA THR A 112 -21.58 -0.24 -0.51
C THR A 112 -22.05 -1.70 -0.55
N ALA A 113 -21.26 -2.62 -0.01
CA ALA A 113 -21.70 -3.99 0.26
C ALA A 113 -21.26 -4.40 1.67
N ASP A 114 -21.97 -3.85 2.66
CA ASP A 114 -22.20 -4.53 3.93
C ASP A 114 -23.49 -5.35 3.76
N ALA A 115 -23.37 -6.66 3.49
CA ALA A 115 -24.37 -7.68 3.83
C ALA A 115 -23.77 -9.07 3.57
N ASP A 116 -23.65 -9.86 4.64
CA ASP A 116 -23.61 -11.33 4.68
C ASP A 116 -22.64 -12.06 3.73
N PHE A 117 -21.47 -12.44 4.26
CA PHE A 117 -20.65 -13.50 3.65
C PHE A 117 -20.48 -14.69 4.60
N VAL A 118 -21.11 -15.80 4.22
CA VAL A 118 -20.84 -17.17 4.69
C VAL A 118 -19.82 -17.79 3.74
N PRO A 119 -18.72 -18.42 4.21
CA PRO A 119 -17.70 -18.93 3.32
C PRO A 119 -18.06 -20.36 2.89
N GLU A 120 -18.38 -20.57 1.61
CA GLU A 120 -18.24 -21.89 1.00
C GLU A 120 -17.58 -21.81 -0.38
N ASP A 121 -16.49 -22.56 -0.43
CA ASP A 121 -15.83 -23.26 -1.53
C ASP A 121 -15.98 -22.77 -2.99
N GLY A 122 -14.82 -22.59 -3.63
CA GLY A 122 -14.59 -22.88 -5.04
C GLY A 122 -15.36 -22.09 -6.09
N GLY A 123 -14.72 -21.09 -6.70
CA GLY A 123 -15.16 -20.58 -7.99
C GLY A 123 -14.61 -19.19 -8.31
N GLY A 124 -13.76 -19.11 -9.34
CA GLY A 124 -13.14 -17.88 -9.80
C GLY A 124 -14.13 -16.76 -10.11
N GLY A 125 -13.97 -15.63 -9.43
CA GLY A 125 -14.56 -14.35 -9.81
C GLY A 125 -13.45 -13.43 -10.30
N GLY A 126 -13.42 -13.15 -11.60
CA GLY A 126 -12.52 -12.18 -12.22
C GLY A 126 -12.82 -10.79 -11.72
N GLY A 127 -12.14 -10.38 -10.64
CA GLY A 127 -11.98 -8.98 -10.31
C GLY A 127 -11.10 -8.35 -11.38
N ASN A 128 -11.49 -7.19 -11.89
CA ASN A 128 -10.74 -6.42 -12.89
C ASN A 128 -9.29 -6.23 -12.42
N GLU A 129 -8.38 -7.06 -12.90
CA GLU A 129 -6.98 -7.09 -12.52
C GLU A 129 -6.26 -5.92 -13.20
N GLY A 130 -6.40 -4.73 -12.61
CA GLY A 130 -5.68 -3.55 -13.07
C GLY A 130 -4.17 -3.82 -13.10
N VAL A 131 -3.51 -3.41 -14.18
CA VAL A 131 -2.06 -3.56 -14.37
C VAL A 131 -1.32 -2.83 -13.25
N ARG A 132 -0.42 -3.53 -12.56
CA ARG A 132 0.37 -2.98 -11.44
C ARG A 132 1.87 -2.90 -11.73
N LEU A 133 2.32 -3.68 -12.70
CA LEU A 133 3.72 -3.80 -13.08
C LEU A 133 3.81 -3.88 -14.60
N VAL A 134 4.69 -3.06 -15.18
CA VAL A 134 5.14 -3.18 -16.55
C VAL A 134 6.60 -3.60 -16.53
N ILE A 135 6.91 -4.70 -17.20
CA ILE A 135 8.28 -5.17 -17.38
C ILE A 135 8.69 -4.83 -18.80
N TRP A 136 9.79 -4.11 -18.92
CA TRP A 136 10.38 -3.71 -20.18
C TRP A 136 11.53 -4.64 -20.50
N ASP A 137 11.49 -5.20 -21.71
CA ASP A 137 12.71 -5.62 -22.39
C ASP A 137 13.47 -4.37 -22.86
N LEU A 138 14.77 -4.50 -23.10
CA LEU A 138 15.65 -3.37 -23.42
C LEU A 138 15.70 -3.09 -24.93
N ASP A 139 16.41 -3.94 -25.65
CA ASP A 139 16.74 -3.73 -27.06
C ASP A 139 15.48 -3.86 -27.93
N ASP A 140 15.32 -2.91 -28.86
CA ASP A 140 14.14 -2.75 -29.71
C ASP A 140 12.77 -2.72 -29.01
N THR A 141 12.76 -2.53 -27.69
CA THR A 141 11.55 -2.45 -26.87
C THR A 141 11.52 -1.17 -26.05
N PHE A 142 12.46 -0.98 -25.13
CA PHE A 142 12.53 0.25 -24.34
C PHE A 142 13.13 1.40 -25.14
N TRP A 143 14.23 1.12 -25.85
CA TRP A 143 14.87 2.00 -26.82
C TRP A 143 14.90 1.33 -28.19
N GLN A 144 15.17 2.10 -29.24
CA GLN A 144 15.42 1.54 -30.56
C GLN A 144 16.91 1.26 -30.75
N GLY A 145 17.23 0.07 -31.26
CA GLY A 145 18.59 -0.42 -31.48
C GLY A 145 19.05 -1.38 -30.39
N THR A 146 20.19 -2.01 -30.65
CA THR A 146 20.81 -3.01 -29.77
C THR A 146 22.12 -2.44 -29.22
N ILE A 147 22.30 -2.41 -27.89
CA ILE A 147 23.52 -1.86 -27.26
C ILE A 147 24.80 -2.51 -27.80
N SER A 148 24.76 -3.83 -28.06
CA SER A 148 25.93 -4.56 -28.54
C SER A 148 26.29 -4.25 -30.00
N GLU A 149 25.37 -3.67 -30.77
CA GLU A 149 25.52 -3.40 -32.21
C GLU A 149 25.78 -1.91 -32.52
N GLY A 150 25.62 -1.01 -31.53
CA GLY A 150 25.96 0.39 -31.70
C GLY A 150 25.11 1.35 -30.86
N GLU A 151 24.77 2.49 -31.47
CA GLU A 151 23.98 3.53 -30.81
C GLU A 151 22.53 3.08 -30.60
N VAL A 152 21.97 3.48 -29.47
CA VAL A 152 20.55 3.32 -29.15
C VAL A 152 19.89 4.68 -29.06
N SER A 153 18.61 4.76 -29.42
CA SER A 153 17.83 5.99 -29.34
C SER A 153 16.61 5.83 -28.43
N ILE A 154 16.46 6.78 -27.50
CA ILE A 154 15.32 6.82 -26.58
C ILE A 154 14.09 7.30 -27.36
N ASN A 155 12.96 6.63 -27.16
CA ASN A 155 11.68 7.05 -27.70
C ASN A 155 10.94 7.95 -26.69
N ASP A 156 10.63 9.19 -27.07
CA ASP A 156 9.92 10.15 -26.23
C ASP A 156 8.52 9.67 -25.81
N ASP A 157 7.85 8.85 -26.64
CA ASP A 157 6.55 8.27 -26.30
C ASP A 157 6.68 7.26 -25.15
N HIS A 158 7.77 6.49 -25.12
CA HIS A 158 8.04 5.55 -24.02
C HIS A 158 8.33 6.31 -22.72
N VAL A 159 9.08 7.42 -22.82
CA VAL A 159 9.32 8.31 -21.67
C VAL A 159 8.00 8.87 -21.13
N ALA A 160 7.13 9.39 -21.99
CA ALA A 160 5.82 9.89 -21.60
C ALA A 160 4.95 8.80 -20.97
N LEU A 161 4.99 7.58 -21.51
CA LEU A 161 4.27 6.43 -20.97
C LEU A 161 4.78 6.04 -19.58
N ILE A 162 6.08 5.93 -19.37
CA ILE A 162 6.68 5.60 -18.07
C ILE A 162 6.27 6.63 -17.02
N LEU A 163 6.39 7.93 -17.35
CA LEU A 163 5.96 9.01 -16.45
C LEU A 163 4.47 8.90 -16.11
N ALA A 164 3.62 8.65 -17.10
CA ALA A 164 2.19 8.52 -16.90
C ALA A 164 1.78 7.27 -16.10
N LEU A 165 2.55 6.18 -16.20
CA LEU A 165 2.37 4.95 -15.42
C LEU A 165 2.84 5.15 -13.98
N THR A 166 4.02 5.74 -13.79
CA THR A 166 4.57 6.05 -12.47
C THR A 166 3.68 7.02 -11.69
N ASN A 167 3.15 8.05 -12.35
CA ASN A 167 2.18 8.97 -11.73
C ASN A 167 0.84 8.32 -11.35
N ARG A 168 0.54 7.11 -11.86
CA ARG A 168 -0.63 6.31 -11.48
C ARG A 168 -0.29 5.22 -10.47
N GLY A 169 0.93 5.17 -9.96
CA GLY A 169 1.40 4.16 -9.02
C GLY A 169 1.70 2.79 -9.66
N ILE A 170 1.84 2.72 -10.99
CA ILE A 170 2.25 1.50 -11.70
C ILE A 170 3.77 1.43 -11.70
N ILE A 171 4.31 0.29 -11.28
CA ILE A 171 5.75 0.05 -11.17
C ILE A 171 6.28 -0.32 -12.56
N ASN A 172 7.45 0.24 -12.92
CA ASN A 172 8.19 -0.17 -14.12
C ASN A 172 9.45 -0.93 -13.67
N SER A 173 9.73 -2.07 -14.30
CA SER A 173 10.97 -2.83 -14.14
C SER A 173 11.58 -3.12 -15.50
N ILE A 174 12.90 -3.30 -15.53
CA ILE A 174 13.64 -3.80 -16.70
C ILE A 174 14.01 -5.26 -16.41
N CYS A 175 13.96 -6.13 -17.42
CA CYS A 175 14.39 -7.53 -17.34
C CYS A 175 15.44 -7.85 -18.39
#